data_AF-A0A6B0VKK3-F1
#
_entry.id   AF-A0A6B0VKK3-F1
#
_cell.length_a   1.000
_cell.length_b   1.000
_cell.length_c   1.000
_cell.angle_alpha   90.00
_cell.angle_beta   90.00
_cell.angle_gamma   90.00
#
_symmetry.space_group_name_H-M   'P 1'
#
loop_
_entity.id
_entity.type
_entity.pdbx_description
1 polymer ?
#
loop_
_entity_poly.entity_id
_entity_poly.type
_entity_poly.pdbx_seq_one_letter_code
_entity_poly.pdbx_strand_id
1 'polypeptide(L)'
;MCGIPTDTPWEINWDRDFETSVQELKQSGSFDAYRKKIIRIMRNPVREGSYKSENLKGMKTAHIPGNRQDIICFEITPGINDESQKADLEELYFHFIDHWDNYDSALTRRDPANVEYGFEIYIPYYGGPYEVEKVINTVYQVGKDYDGINIAAQEWEDEHVTMTGEAAPDDRHVFDDFLPDAATIEYDDISPF
;
A
#
# COMPACT_ATOMS: atom_id res chain seq x y z
N MET A 1 12.68 -6.54 15.90
CA MET A 1 12.83 -7.94 15.47
C MET A 1 11.45 -8.59 15.46
N CYS A 2 10.93 -8.96 14.28
CA CYS A 2 9.57 -9.46 14.11
C CYS A 2 9.53 -10.98 14.42
N GLY A 3 8.77 -11.39 15.44
CA GLY A 3 8.74 -12.76 15.98
C GLY A 3 7.96 -13.80 15.18
N ILE A 4 8.04 -13.76 13.85
CA ILE A 4 7.43 -14.76 12.97
C ILE A 4 8.52 -15.80 12.61
N PRO A 5 8.31 -17.10 12.89
CA PRO A 5 9.31 -18.13 12.56
C PRO A 5 9.38 -18.37 11.05
N THR A 6 10.52 -18.06 10.43
CA THR A 6 10.80 -18.17 8.98
C THR A 6 11.58 -19.44 8.61
N ASP A 7 11.56 -20.47 9.45
CA ASP A 7 12.29 -21.73 9.21
C ASP A 7 11.56 -22.60 8.16
N THR A 8 11.67 -22.20 6.90
CA THR A 8 11.13 -22.85 5.71
C THR A 8 12.21 -23.03 4.65
N PRO A 9 12.10 -24.03 3.76
CA PRO A 9 13.10 -24.25 2.72
C PRO A 9 13.05 -23.23 1.56
N TRP A 10 12.02 -22.37 1.52
CA TRP A 10 11.89 -21.23 0.62
C TRP A 10 12.06 -19.91 1.39
N GLU A 11 12.44 -18.87 0.66
CA GLU A 11 12.53 -17.51 1.18
C GLU A 11 11.16 -16.96 1.53
N ILE A 12 11.11 -16.11 2.56
CA ILE A 12 9.88 -15.44 2.99
C ILE A 12 10.14 -13.95 3.08
N ASN A 13 9.45 -13.21 2.22
CA ASN A 13 9.51 -11.76 2.15
C ASN A 13 8.10 -11.17 2.30
N TRP A 14 8.02 -9.87 2.55
CA TRP A 14 6.76 -9.17 2.70
C TRP A 14 6.89 -7.67 2.44
N ASP A 15 5.80 -7.07 1.98
CA ASP A 15 5.68 -5.62 1.82
C ASP A 15 5.60 -4.90 3.17
N ARG A 16 5.96 -3.62 3.15
CA ARG A 16 5.85 -2.72 4.32
C ARG A 16 4.41 -2.59 4.81
N ASP A 17 3.44 -2.64 3.90
CA ASP A 17 2.01 -2.59 4.24
C ASP A 17 1.60 -3.80 5.07
N PHE A 18 2.00 -5.01 4.63
CA PHE A 18 1.80 -6.22 5.41
C PHE A 18 2.45 -6.12 6.80
N GLU A 19 3.68 -5.61 6.88
CA GLU A 19 4.36 -5.42 8.17
C GLU A 19 3.57 -4.46 9.07
N THR A 20 3.10 -3.34 8.52
CA THR A 20 2.33 -2.32 9.25
C THR A 20 1.03 -2.91 9.79
N SER A 21 0.24 -3.59 8.95
CA SER A 21 -0.99 -4.26 9.38
C SER A 21 -0.73 -5.28 10.50
N VAL A 22 0.38 -6.04 10.40
CA VAL A 22 0.77 -7.00 11.44
C VAL A 22 1.09 -6.29 12.77
N GLN A 23 1.75 -5.13 12.75
CA GLN A 23 2.03 -4.36 13.98
C GLN A 23 0.75 -3.80 14.61
N GLU A 24 -0.16 -3.25 13.82
CA GLU A 24 -1.45 -2.74 14.29
C GLU A 24 -2.30 -3.87 14.91
N LEU A 25 -2.34 -5.03 14.27
CA LEU A 25 -3.05 -6.21 14.79
C LEU A 25 -2.46 -6.70 16.12
N LYS A 26 -1.14 -6.63 16.30
CA LYS A 26 -0.48 -6.95 17.59
C LYS A 26 -0.90 -5.97 18.67
N GLN A 27 -0.97 -4.68 18.36
CA GLN A 27 -1.34 -3.64 19.32
C GLN A 27 -2.83 -3.72 19.72
N SER A 28 -3.71 -4.09 18.78
CA SER A 28 -5.16 -4.22 19.03
C SER A 28 -5.57 -5.49 19.80
N GLY A 29 -4.64 -6.44 20.02
CA GLY A 29 -4.92 -7.69 20.74
C GLY A 29 -5.66 -8.76 19.90
N SER A 30 -5.94 -8.51 18.63
CA SER A 30 -6.68 -9.42 17.73
C SER A 30 -5.77 -10.33 16.89
N PHE A 31 -4.47 -10.34 17.14
CA PHE A 31 -3.46 -10.95 16.26
C PHE A 31 -3.45 -12.49 16.18
N ASP A 32 -3.99 -13.22 17.16
CA ASP A 32 -3.77 -14.69 17.24
C ASP A 32 -4.32 -15.46 16.04
N ALA A 33 -5.51 -15.09 15.53
CA ALA A 33 -6.11 -15.71 14.36
C ALA A 33 -5.27 -15.44 13.09
N TYR A 34 -4.80 -14.21 12.92
CA TYR A 34 -3.93 -13.79 11.83
C TYR A 34 -2.59 -14.52 11.87
N ARG A 35 -1.92 -14.51 13.03
CA ARG A 35 -0.67 -15.23 13.25
C ARG A 35 -0.79 -16.71 12.88
N LYS A 36 -1.85 -17.39 13.34
CA LYS A 36 -2.10 -18.80 13.00
C LYS A 36 -2.28 -19.01 11.51
N LYS A 37 -2.96 -18.07 10.83
CA LYS A 37 -3.16 -18.14 9.38
C LYS A 37 -1.87 -17.87 8.60
N ILE A 38 -1.10 -16.84 8.97
CA ILE A 38 0.21 -16.53 8.40
C ILE A 38 1.13 -17.75 8.49
N ILE A 39 1.25 -18.37 9.67
CA ILE A 39 2.07 -19.58 9.86
C ILE A 39 1.58 -20.76 8.99
N ARG A 40 0.26 -20.90 8.79
CA ARG A 40 -0.28 -21.95 7.90
C ARG A 40 0.12 -21.69 6.45
N ILE A 41 0.02 -20.45 5.99
CA ILE A 41 0.45 -20.05 4.65
C ILE A 41 1.95 -20.31 4.51
N MET A 42 2.77 -19.85 5.45
CA MET A 42 4.23 -20.08 5.45
C MET A 42 4.60 -21.55 5.36
N ARG A 43 3.84 -22.46 5.97
CA ARG A 43 4.13 -23.91 5.96
C ARG A 43 3.61 -24.64 4.71
N ASN A 44 2.48 -24.20 4.18
CA ASN A 44 1.78 -24.87 3.08
C ASN A 44 1.18 -23.86 2.09
N PRO A 45 2.00 -23.01 1.44
CA PRO A 45 1.48 -21.89 0.66
C PRO A 45 0.75 -22.34 -0.62
N VAL A 46 1.06 -23.54 -1.14
CA VAL A 46 0.35 -24.14 -2.29
C VAL A 46 -1.09 -24.52 -1.94
N ARG A 47 -1.35 -25.06 -0.73
CA ARG A 47 -2.71 -25.44 -0.30
C ARG A 47 -3.53 -24.28 0.22
N GLU A 48 -2.87 -23.30 0.82
CA GLU A 48 -3.56 -22.19 1.44
C GLU A 48 -3.99 -21.18 0.37
N GLY A 49 -5.17 -20.60 0.57
CA GLY A 49 -5.73 -19.59 -0.32
C GLY A 49 -6.14 -20.08 -1.71
N SER A 50 -6.72 -19.17 -2.47
CA SER A 50 -7.15 -19.41 -3.84
C SER A 50 -6.47 -18.44 -4.77
N TYR A 51 -6.01 -18.94 -5.92
CA TYR A 51 -5.53 -18.09 -6.99
C TYR A 51 -6.61 -17.14 -7.48
N LYS A 52 -6.18 -15.95 -7.85
CA LYS A 52 -7.04 -14.91 -8.41
C LYS A 52 -6.94 -14.88 -9.92
N SER A 53 -8.05 -14.46 -10.53
CA SER A 53 -8.18 -14.28 -11.97
C SER A 53 -7.84 -12.84 -12.38
N GLU A 54 -7.73 -12.62 -13.69
CA GLU A 54 -7.67 -11.28 -14.30
C GLU A 54 -6.52 -10.41 -13.74
N ASN A 55 -6.85 -9.26 -13.16
CA ASN A 55 -5.91 -8.25 -12.69
C ASN A 55 -5.09 -8.70 -11.48
N LEU A 56 -5.27 -9.91 -10.95
CA LEU A 56 -4.46 -10.46 -9.85
C LEU A 56 -3.94 -11.85 -10.18
N LYS A 57 -3.80 -12.15 -11.47
CA LYS A 57 -3.22 -13.41 -11.94
C LYS A 57 -1.83 -13.61 -11.34
N GLY A 58 -1.65 -14.74 -10.65
CA GLY A 58 -0.42 -15.11 -9.94
C GLY A 58 -0.51 -14.93 -8.42
N MET A 59 -1.40 -14.06 -7.94
CA MET A 59 -1.62 -13.84 -6.51
C MET A 59 -2.65 -14.82 -5.93
N LYS A 60 -2.50 -15.08 -4.63
CA LYS A 60 -3.39 -15.91 -3.82
C LYS A 60 -3.92 -15.11 -2.65
N THR A 61 -5.18 -15.33 -2.31
CA THR A 61 -5.75 -14.76 -1.07
C THR A 61 -6.27 -15.84 -0.15
N ALA A 62 -6.10 -15.67 1.15
CA ALA A 62 -6.66 -16.58 2.14
C ALA A 62 -7.39 -15.84 3.25
N HIS A 63 -8.63 -16.24 3.51
CA HIS A 63 -9.45 -15.67 4.58
C HIS A 63 -8.92 -16.03 5.98
N ILE A 64 -9.12 -15.10 6.91
CA ILE A 64 -8.79 -15.29 8.31
C ILE A 64 -9.83 -16.22 8.98
N PRO A 65 -9.41 -17.27 9.71
CA PRO A 65 -10.35 -18.11 10.44
C PRO A 65 -11.12 -17.32 11.50
N GLY A 66 -12.45 -17.41 11.49
CA GLY A 66 -13.31 -16.68 12.45
C GLY A 66 -13.61 -15.23 12.06
N ASN A 67 -12.87 -14.66 11.10
CA ASN A 67 -13.19 -13.39 10.45
C ASN A 67 -13.14 -13.58 8.93
N ARG A 68 -14.29 -13.89 8.34
CA ARG A 68 -14.39 -14.15 6.90
C ARG A 68 -14.22 -12.91 6.04
N GLN A 69 -14.29 -11.73 6.65
CA GLN A 69 -14.16 -10.48 5.92
C GLN A 69 -12.68 -10.20 5.64
N ASP A 70 -11.77 -10.47 6.56
CA ASP A 70 -10.37 -10.17 6.31
C ASP A 70 -9.65 -11.27 5.54
N ILE A 71 -8.74 -10.86 4.67
CA ILE A 71 -7.89 -11.73 3.85
C ILE A 71 -6.42 -11.36 3.98
N ILE A 72 -5.57 -12.35 3.76
CA ILE A 72 -4.14 -12.16 3.51
C ILE A 72 -3.90 -12.38 2.02
N CYS A 73 -3.29 -11.40 1.35
CA CYS A 73 -2.82 -11.50 -0.02
C CYS A 73 -1.34 -11.89 -0.06
N PHE A 74 -0.99 -12.86 -0.88
CA PHE A 74 0.38 -13.37 -1.02
C PHE A 74 0.59 -13.97 -2.40
N GLU A 75 1.85 -14.11 -2.80
CA GLU A 75 2.26 -14.79 -4.01
C GLU A 75 3.31 -15.86 -3.71
N ILE A 76 3.47 -16.77 -4.66
CA ILE A 76 4.48 -17.82 -4.60
C ILE A 76 5.27 -17.85 -5.90
N THR A 77 6.59 -17.90 -5.79
CA THR A 77 7.51 -17.90 -6.92
C THR A 77 8.30 -19.20 -6.93
N PRO A 78 8.29 -19.98 -8.03
CA PRO A 78 7.40 -19.84 -9.18
C PRO A 78 5.93 -20.11 -8.79
N GLY A 79 5.00 -19.55 -9.57
CA GLY A 79 3.56 -19.74 -9.38
C GLY A 79 3.14 -21.19 -9.61
N ILE A 80 3.01 -21.98 -8.54
CA ILE A 80 2.66 -23.40 -8.57
C ILE A 80 1.28 -23.67 -7.94
N ASN A 81 0.52 -24.59 -8.52
CA ASN A 81 -0.81 -24.96 -8.01
C ASN A 81 -0.91 -26.44 -7.59
N ASP A 82 0.12 -27.24 -7.86
CA ASP A 82 0.20 -28.63 -7.46
C ASP A 82 1.19 -28.80 -6.30
N GLU A 83 0.74 -29.51 -5.25
CA GLU A 83 1.56 -29.83 -4.07
C GLU A 83 2.79 -30.67 -4.45
N SER A 84 2.73 -31.42 -5.55
CA SER A 84 3.86 -32.19 -6.07
C SER A 84 5.06 -31.31 -6.46
N GLN A 85 4.81 -30.04 -6.80
CA GLN A 85 5.79 -29.04 -7.21
C GLN A 85 6.30 -28.18 -6.04
N LYS A 86 5.85 -28.47 -4.81
CA LYS A 86 6.22 -27.68 -3.62
C LYS A 86 7.73 -27.62 -3.37
N ALA A 87 8.48 -28.63 -3.82
CA ALA A 87 9.93 -28.65 -3.71
C ALA A 87 10.62 -27.61 -4.62
N ASP A 88 9.92 -27.14 -5.65
CA ASP A 88 10.41 -26.14 -6.60
C ASP A 88 10.09 -24.71 -6.16
N LEU A 89 9.43 -24.54 -5.00
CA LEU A 89 9.11 -23.23 -4.44
C LEU A 89 10.39 -22.53 -3.97
N GLU A 90 10.64 -21.35 -4.51
CA GLU A 90 11.80 -20.53 -4.18
C GLU A 90 11.44 -19.47 -3.15
N GLU A 91 10.28 -18.82 -3.31
CA GLU A 91 9.86 -17.69 -2.49
C GLU A 91 8.36 -17.69 -2.20
N LEU A 92 8.02 -17.25 -0.99
CA LEU A 92 6.69 -16.84 -0.57
C LEU A 92 6.72 -15.35 -0.20
N TYR A 93 5.90 -14.55 -0.85
CA TYR A 93 5.86 -13.10 -0.64
C TYR A 93 4.48 -12.65 -0.13
N PHE A 94 4.43 -11.93 0.99
CA PHE A 94 3.16 -11.39 1.54
C PHE A 94 2.99 -9.92 1.17
N HIS A 95 1.83 -9.56 0.58
CA HIS A 95 1.58 -8.18 0.16
C HIS A 95 0.84 -7.35 1.20
N PHE A 96 -0.31 -7.84 1.68
CA PHE A 96 -1.15 -7.06 2.60
C PHE A 96 -2.16 -7.94 3.36
N ILE A 97 -2.73 -7.34 4.41
CA ILE A 97 -3.90 -7.84 5.13
C ILE A 97 -4.99 -6.78 5.01
N ASP A 98 -6.13 -7.12 4.42
CA ASP A 98 -7.22 -6.16 4.22
C ASP A 98 -8.59 -6.83 4.26
N HIS A 99 -9.64 -6.03 4.39
CA HIS A 99 -11.03 -6.42 4.31
C HIS A 99 -11.41 -6.80 2.88
N TRP A 100 -12.11 -7.90 2.69
CA TRP A 100 -12.52 -8.44 1.40
C TRP A 100 -13.40 -7.48 0.60
N ASP A 101 -14.18 -6.63 1.26
CA ASP A 101 -14.98 -5.62 0.55
C ASP A 101 -14.12 -4.42 0.09
N ASN A 102 -13.00 -4.15 0.78
CA ASN A 102 -12.00 -3.17 0.37
C ASN A 102 -11.06 -3.73 -0.69
N TYR A 103 -11.05 -5.06 -0.91
CA TYR A 103 -10.20 -5.70 -1.92
C TYR A 103 -10.52 -5.23 -3.34
N ASP A 104 -11.79 -4.95 -3.66
CA ASP A 104 -12.13 -4.31 -4.96
C ASP A 104 -11.68 -2.84 -5.01
N SER A 105 -11.43 -2.20 -3.86
CA SER A 105 -10.95 -0.82 -3.71
C SER A 105 -9.43 -0.70 -3.57
N ALA A 106 -8.74 -1.74 -3.09
CA ALA A 106 -7.28 -1.86 -3.06
C ALA A 106 -6.72 -2.18 -4.47
N LEU A 107 -7.59 -2.62 -5.39
CA LEU A 107 -7.29 -2.82 -6.81
C LEU A 107 -6.96 -1.52 -7.57
N THR A 108 -7.39 -0.35 -7.10
CA THR A 108 -6.95 0.95 -7.65
C THR A 108 -5.58 1.39 -7.13
N ARG A 109 -4.98 0.67 -6.16
CA ARG A 109 -3.61 0.91 -5.67
C ARG A 109 -2.55 -0.01 -6.28
N ARG A 110 -2.90 -0.78 -7.31
CA ARG A 110 -1.96 -1.65 -8.01
C ARG A 110 -1.17 -0.83 -9.04
N ASP A 111 -0.02 -0.28 -8.67
CA ASP A 111 0.94 0.27 -9.63
C ASP A 111 2.13 -0.70 -9.83
N PRO A 112 2.15 -1.49 -10.93
CA PRO A 112 3.26 -2.36 -11.27
C PRO A 112 4.38 -1.56 -11.95
N ALA A 113 4.94 -0.59 -11.25
CA ALA A 113 6.26 0.00 -11.49
C ALA A 113 6.54 0.93 -10.31
N ASN A 114 7.49 0.57 -9.44
CA ASN A 114 7.92 1.41 -8.35
C ASN A 114 8.77 2.58 -8.89
N VAL A 115 8.11 3.51 -9.58
CA VAL A 115 8.59 4.87 -9.78
C VAL A 115 7.65 5.72 -8.94
N GLU A 116 8.00 5.91 -7.67
CA GLU A 116 7.30 6.81 -6.76
C GLU A 116 7.37 8.21 -7.39
N TYR A 117 6.32 8.62 -8.09
CA TYR A 117 6.20 9.97 -8.61
C TYR A 117 5.65 10.86 -7.48
N GLY A 118 6.42 10.96 -6.40
CA GLY A 118 6.05 11.71 -5.21
C GLY A 118 5.99 13.22 -5.48
N PHE A 119 5.16 13.89 -4.69
CA PHE A 119 5.13 15.34 -4.60
C PHE A 119 5.04 15.79 -3.13
N GLU A 120 5.56 16.99 -2.88
CA GLU A 120 5.47 17.70 -1.61
C GLU A 120 4.94 19.11 -1.86
N ILE A 121 3.78 19.42 -1.28
CA ILE A 121 3.18 20.76 -1.30
C ILE A 121 3.48 21.46 0.02
N TYR A 122 4.13 22.61 -0.09
CA TYR A 122 4.43 23.51 1.00
C TYR A 122 3.44 24.69 0.99
N ILE A 123 2.64 24.82 2.06
CA ILE A 123 1.62 25.87 2.22
C ILE A 123 2.00 26.77 3.42
N PRO A 124 2.64 27.93 3.22
CA PRO A 124 3.04 28.79 4.33
C PRO A 124 1.82 29.43 5.02
N TYR A 125 1.87 29.57 6.35
CA TYR A 125 0.82 30.31 7.08
C TYR A 125 0.84 31.80 6.76
N TYR A 126 2.00 32.33 6.40
CA TYR A 126 2.23 33.74 6.12
C TYR A 126 2.78 33.88 4.69
N GLY A 127 1.98 34.38 3.75
CA GLY A 127 2.43 34.49 2.35
C GLY A 127 1.47 35.09 1.31
N GLY A 128 0.17 35.25 1.58
CA GLY A 128 -0.76 35.84 0.60
C GLY A 128 -2.20 35.97 1.07
N PRO A 129 -3.13 36.46 0.21
CA PRO A 129 -4.55 36.66 0.54
C PRO A 129 -5.37 35.37 0.39
N TYR A 130 -4.95 34.29 1.05
CA TYR A 130 -5.65 33.00 1.02
C TYR A 130 -5.78 32.42 2.43
N GLU A 131 -6.79 31.57 2.62
CA GLU A 131 -6.97 30.82 3.86
C GLU A 131 -6.35 29.43 3.68
N VAL A 132 -5.42 29.05 4.56
CA VAL A 132 -4.68 27.78 4.47
C VAL A 132 -5.62 26.57 4.42
N GLU A 133 -6.67 26.56 5.23
CA GLU A 133 -7.68 25.49 5.23
C GLU A 133 -8.43 25.39 3.89
N LYS A 134 -8.65 26.51 3.19
CA LYS A 134 -9.25 26.48 1.84
C LYS A 134 -8.31 25.86 0.83
N VAL A 135 -7.01 26.16 0.91
CA VAL A 135 -5.99 25.57 0.03
C VAL A 135 -5.90 24.06 0.26
N ILE A 136 -5.84 23.61 1.51
CA ILE A 136 -5.85 22.18 1.87
C ILE A 136 -7.09 21.49 1.30
N ASN A 137 -8.26 22.10 1.45
CA ASN A 137 -9.49 21.54 0.90
C ASN A 137 -9.46 21.47 -0.63
N THR A 138 -8.93 22.48 -1.31
CA THR A 138 -8.72 22.46 -2.76
C THR A 138 -7.80 21.31 -3.16
N VAL A 139 -6.68 21.11 -2.45
CA VAL A 139 -5.73 20.01 -2.71
C VAL A 139 -6.43 18.66 -2.57
N TYR A 140 -7.20 18.43 -1.50
CA TYR A 140 -8.00 17.20 -1.34
C TYR A 140 -9.11 17.03 -2.38
N GLN A 141 -9.72 18.13 -2.83
CA GLN A 141 -10.77 18.06 -3.86
C GLN A 141 -10.16 17.69 -5.21
N VAL A 142 -9.05 18.31 -5.58
CA VAL A 142 -8.28 17.96 -6.78
C VAL A 142 -7.83 16.50 -6.70
N GLY A 143 -7.27 16.05 -5.58
CA GLY A 143 -6.89 14.64 -5.41
C GLY A 143 -8.05 13.65 -5.51
N LYS A 144 -9.30 14.07 -5.27
CA LYS A 144 -10.49 13.24 -5.49
C LYS A 144 -11.01 13.29 -6.92
N ASP A 145 -10.80 14.41 -7.60
CA ASP A 145 -11.27 14.63 -8.96
C ASP A 145 -10.35 13.96 -10.00
N TYR A 146 -9.12 13.59 -9.61
CA TYR A 146 -8.13 12.92 -10.45
C TYR A 146 -7.73 11.57 -9.86
N ASP A 147 -8.08 10.49 -10.56
CA ASP A 147 -7.81 9.11 -10.12
C ASP A 147 -6.31 8.79 -9.97
N GLY A 148 -5.43 9.56 -10.64
CA GLY A 148 -3.98 9.40 -10.57
C GLY A 148 -3.30 10.18 -9.43
N ILE A 149 -4.06 10.83 -8.54
CA ILE A 149 -3.51 11.61 -7.44
C ILE A 149 -3.94 11.00 -6.10
N ASN A 150 -2.97 10.77 -5.22
CA ASN A 150 -3.21 10.27 -3.87
C ASN A 150 -2.46 11.13 -2.85
N ILE A 151 -3.18 11.73 -1.89
CA ILE A 151 -2.57 12.48 -0.79
C ILE A 151 -2.31 11.51 0.35
N ALA A 152 -1.05 11.31 0.69
CA ALA A 152 -0.60 10.34 1.68
C ALA A 152 -0.58 10.92 3.10
N ALA A 153 -0.10 12.16 3.27
CA ALA A 153 0.04 12.78 4.57
C ALA A 153 -0.22 14.29 4.54
N GLN A 154 -0.59 14.81 5.71
CA GLN A 154 -0.70 16.23 6.00
C GLN A 154 -0.08 16.48 7.38
N GLU A 155 0.95 17.32 7.44
CA GLU A 155 1.67 17.67 8.65
C GLU A 155 1.56 19.17 8.91
N TRP A 156 1.14 19.53 10.13
CA TRP A 156 1.07 20.92 10.58
C TRP A 156 2.38 21.25 11.29
N GLU A 157 3.19 22.10 10.67
CA GLU A 157 4.44 22.59 11.24
C GLU A 157 4.27 23.96 11.89
N ASP A 158 5.33 24.50 12.48
CA ASP A 158 5.29 25.78 13.19
C ASP A 158 5.07 26.98 12.24
N GLU A 159 5.49 26.88 10.97
CA GLU A 159 5.47 27.99 10.02
C GLU A 159 4.63 27.74 8.75
N HIS A 160 4.23 26.49 8.50
CA HIS A 160 3.55 26.06 7.29
C HIS A 160 2.82 24.72 7.49
N VAL A 161 2.06 24.32 6.48
CA VAL A 161 1.53 22.95 6.34
C VAL A 161 2.24 22.27 5.20
N THR A 162 2.69 21.04 5.45
CA THR A 162 3.30 20.17 4.44
C THR A 162 2.29 19.09 4.07
N MET A 163 2.06 18.89 2.78
CA MET A 163 1.21 17.81 2.27
C MET A 163 2.02 16.97 1.29
N THR A 164 2.13 15.67 1.55
CA THR A 164 2.84 14.74 0.66
C THR A 164 1.86 13.80 0.00
N GLY A 165 2.19 13.39 -1.22
CA GLY A 165 1.37 12.48 -1.99
C GLY A 165 2.08 11.94 -3.21
N GLU A 166 1.32 11.23 -4.02
CA GLU A 166 1.77 10.62 -5.27
C GLU A 166 0.88 11.14 -6.39
N ALA A 167 1.48 11.49 -7.52
CA ALA A 167 0.77 11.89 -8.72
C ALA A 167 1.32 11.15 -9.93
N ALA A 168 0.42 10.53 -10.71
CA ALA A 168 0.78 9.92 -11.99
C ALA A 168 1.49 10.95 -12.90
N PRO A 169 2.40 10.52 -13.80
CA PRO A 169 3.18 11.42 -14.65
C PRO A 169 2.34 12.44 -15.43
N ASP A 170 1.18 12.01 -15.90
CA ASP A 170 0.26 12.84 -16.68
C ASP A 170 -0.52 13.85 -15.81
N ASP A 171 -0.61 13.59 -14.50
CA ASP A 171 -1.35 14.38 -13.51
C ASP A 171 -0.44 15.25 -12.62
N ARG A 172 0.89 15.13 -12.76
CA ARG A 172 1.86 15.88 -11.94
C ARG A 172 1.53 17.37 -11.91
N HIS A 173 1.36 18.00 -13.07
CA HIS A 173 1.16 19.44 -13.20
C HIS A 173 -0.24 19.95 -12.84
N VAL A 174 -1.16 19.07 -12.42
CA VAL A 174 -2.54 19.49 -12.11
C VAL A 174 -2.54 20.55 -11.00
N PHE A 175 -1.71 20.41 -9.98
CA PHE A 175 -1.66 21.36 -8.86
C PHE A 175 -1.08 22.74 -9.23
N ASP A 176 -0.27 22.83 -10.29
CA ASP A 176 0.35 24.10 -10.73
C ASP A 176 -0.72 25.17 -11.08
N ASP A 177 -1.92 24.74 -11.50
CA ASP A 177 -3.02 25.63 -11.88
C ASP A 177 -3.94 26.03 -10.71
N PHE A 178 -3.90 25.31 -9.58
CA PHE A 178 -4.83 25.51 -8.46
C PHE A 178 -4.19 26.06 -7.18
N LEU A 179 -2.88 25.86 -7.03
CA LEU A 179 -2.16 26.38 -5.87
C LEU A 179 -2.00 27.91 -5.97
N PRO A 180 -2.17 28.65 -4.86
CA PRO A 180 -1.86 30.07 -4.85
C PRO A 180 -0.35 30.28 -5.03
N ASP A 181 0.07 31.39 -5.63
CA ASP A 181 1.48 31.74 -5.89
C ASP A 181 2.45 31.59 -4.70
N ALA A 182 1.93 31.64 -3.47
CA ALA A 182 2.72 31.53 -2.25
C ALA A 182 2.91 30.08 -1.75
N ALA A 183 2.12 29.13 -2.26
CA ALA A 183 2.34 27.71 -2.03
C ALA A 183 3.30 27.18 -3.10
N THR A 184 4.22 26.30 -2.71
CA THR A 184 5.15 25.67 -3.64
C THR A 184 4.91 24.18 -3.69
N ILE A 185 5.14 23.57 -4.85
CA ILE A 185 5.10 22.13 -5.02
C ILE A 185 6.46 21.68 -5.56
N GLU A 186 7.02 20.66 -4.93
CA GLU A 186 8.22 19.97 -5.40
C GLU A 186 7.81 18.55 -5.80
N TYR A 187 8.31 18.08 -6.94
CA TYR A 187 8.10 16.71 -7.39
C TYR A 187 9.41 15.96 -7.28
N ASP A 188 9.35 14.69 -6.89
CA ASP A 188 10.54 13.86 -6.85
C ASP A 188 11.17 13.76 -8.25
N ASP A 189 12.44 14.16 -8.31
CA ASP A 189 13.29 14.05 -9.49
C ASP A 189 13.52 12.55 -9.77
N ILE A 190 12.95 12.08 -10.87
CA ILE A 190 13.11 10.69 -11.30
C ILE A 190 14.57 10.51 -11.69
N SER A 191 15.38 9.87 -10.84
CA SER A 191 16.73 9.44 -11.23
C SER A 191 16.57 8.26 -12.19
N PRO A 192 16.99 8.38 -13.46
CA PRO A 192 16.84 7.30 -14.42
C PRO A 192 17.91 6.24 -14.14
N PHE A 193 17.52 5.11 -13.56
CA PHE A 193 18.34 3.90 -13.50
C PHE A 193 17.66 2.76 -14.24
#